data_AF-A0A845DCN0-F1
#
_entry.id   AF-A0A845DCN0-F1
#
_cell.length_a   1.000
_cell.length_b   1.000
_cell.length_c   1.000
_cell.angle_alpha   90.00
_cell.angle_beta   90.00
_cell.angle_gamma   90.00
#
_symmetry.space_group_name_H-M   'P 1'
#
loop_
_entity.id
_entity.type
_entity.pdbx_description
1 polymer ?
#
loop_
_entity_poly.entity_id
_entity_poly.type
_entity_poly.pdbx_seq_one_letter_code
_entity_poly.pdbx_strand_id
1 'polypeptide(L)'
;MTHRLHLRLRHRRMLENILRAHLPDVEVWAYGSRISGASHDGSDLDLVLRSPELNQIPVSKLADLDKALRESTIPFLIEARDWARLPENFHCEIIRDHVVLLGPSGRLK
;
A
#
# COMPACT_ATOMS: atom_id res chain seq x y z
N MET A 1 -15.95 4.24 -13.82
CA MET A 1 -14.62 4.45 -13.20
C MET A 1 -13.98 3.09 -12.96
N THR A 2 -13.25 2.60 -13.96
CA THR A 2 -12.63 1.27 -13.96
C THR A 2 -11.69 1.15 -12.78
N HIS A 3 -12.03 0.31 -11.80
CA HIS A 3 -11.13 -0.02 -10.69
C HIS A 3 -9.93 -0.78 -11.27
N ARG A 4 -8.83 -0.06 -11.56
CA ARG A 4 -7.58 -0.65 -12.08
C ARG A 4 -6.96 -1.67 -11.12
N LEU A 5 -7.27 -1.56 -9.83
CA LEU A 5 -6.75 -2.48 -8.82
C LEU A 5 -7.51 -3.82 -8.83
N HIS A 6 -6.84 -4.87 -9.27
CA HIS A 6 -7.32 -6.25 -9.29
C HIS A 6 -7.25 -6.86 -7.87
N LEU A 7 -8.19 -6.44 -7.03
CA LEU A 7 -8.29 -6.85 -5.63
C LEU A 7 -9.76 -7.05 -5.23
N ARG A 8 -10.10 -8.24 -4.71
CA ARG A 8 -11.45 -8.50 -4.21
C ARG A 8 -11.81 -7.51 -3.11
N LEU A 9 -13.02 -6.96 -3.16
CA LEU A 9 -13.49 -5.92 -2.22
C LEU A 9 -13.33 -6.30 -0.74
N ARG A 10 -13.56 -7.58 -0.39
CA ARG A 10 -13.36 -8.07 0.98
C ARG A 10 -11.91 -7.95 1.46
N HIS A 11 -10.94 -8.27 0.60
CA HIS A 11 -9.52 -8.20 0.94
C HIS A 11 -9.07 -6.74 0.95
N ARG A 12 -9.59 -5.91 0.02
CA ARG A 12 -9.38 -4.46 0.04
C ARG A 12 -9.81 -3.85 1.37
N ARG A 13 -11.03 -4.14 1.85
CA ARG A 13 -11.52 -3.62 3.14
C ARG A 13 -10.67 -4.08 4.31
N MET A 14 -10.27 -5.35 4.34
CA MET A 14 -9.39 -5.88 5.38
C MET A 14 -8.04 -5.18 5.40
N LEU A 15 -7.43 -5.03 4.23
CA LEU A 15 -6.17 -4.32 4.05
C LEU A 15 -6.26 -2.85 4.49
N GLU A 16 -7.27 -2.13 4.04
CA GLU A 16 -7.49 -0.74 4.45
C GLU A 16 -7.68 -0.60 5.96
N ASN A 17 -8.36 -1.56 6.61
CA ASN A 17 -8.53 -1.55 8.06
C ASN A 17 -7.21 -1.77 8.80
N ILE A 18 -6.39 -2.73 8.36
CA ILE A 18 -5.06 -2.99 8.94
C ILE A 18 -4.17 -1.76 8.77
N LEU A 19 -4.12 -1.19 7.56
CA LEU A 19 -3.32 0.00 7.28
C LEU A 19 -3.73 1.19 8.16
N ARG A 20 -5.03 1.48 8.28
CA ARG A 20 -5.51 2.59 9.14
C ARG A 20 -5.25 2.34 10.63
N ALA A 21 -5.28 1.09 11.09
CA ALA A 21 -5.01 0.77 12.49
C ALA A 21 -3.54 0.97 12.89
N HIS A 22 -2.61 0.69 11.97
CA HIS A 22 -1.17 0.79 12.24
C HIS A 22 -0.55 2.13 11.81
N LEU A 23 -1.03 2.69 10.71
CA LEU A 23 -0.51 3.90 10.07
C LEU A 23 -1.66 4.84 9.63
N PRO A 24 -2.41 5.43 10.58
CA PRO A 24 -3.62 6.21 10.29
C PRO A 24 -3.39 7.47 9.43
N ASP A 25 -2.18 8.02 9.47
CA ASP A 25 -1.85 9.28 8.80
C ASP A 25 -1.11 9.08 7.46
N VAL A 26 -0.85 7.83 7.08
CA VAL A 26 -0.04 7.49 5.91
C VAL A 26 -0.92 7.35 4.67
N GLU A 27 -0.52 8.03 3.60
CA GLU A 27 -1.08 7.82 2.27
C GLU A 27 -0.50 6.50 1.71
N VAL A 28 -1.35 5.68 1.10
CA VAL A 28 -0.94 4.38 0.57
C VAL A 28 -1.29 4.27 -0.90
N TRP A 29 -0.28 4.00 -1.72
CA TRP A 29 -0.46 3.73 -3.14
C TRP A 29 -0.19 2.26 -3.44
N ALA A 30 -1.00 1.66 -4.30
CA ALA A 30 -0.75 0.37 -4.89
C ALA A 30 -0.11 0.54 -6.27
N TYR A 31 0.90 -0.27 -6.57
CA TYR A 31 1.57 -0.29 -7.87
C TYR A 31 1.83 -1.72 -8.35
N GLY A 32 2.48 -1.89 -9.49
CA GLY A 32 2.91 -3.19 -9.98
C GLY A 32 1.82 -4.02 -10.69
N SER A 33 1.94 -5.34 -10.59
CA SER A 33 1.19 -6.28 -11.45
C SER A 33 -0.33 -6.20 -11.29
N ARG A 34 -0.80 -5.90 -10.08
CA ARG A 34 -2.23 -5.82 -9.73
C ARG A 34 -2.94 -4.55 -10.19
N ILE A 35 -2.21 -3.59 -10.76
CA ILE A 35 -2.81 -2.38 -11.37
C ILE A 35 -2.66 -2.36 -12.90
N SER A 36 -1.63 -3.02 -13.43
CA SER A 36 -1.30 -3.03 -14.86
C SER A 36 -1.98 -4.15 -15.64
N GLY A 37 -2.70 -5.05 -14.95
CA GLY A 37 -3.48 -6.13 -15.57
C GLY A 37 -2.70 -7.41 -15.86
N ALA A 38 -1.42 -7.48 -15.49
CA ALA A 38 -0.57 -8.67 -15.62
C ALA A 38 -0.60 -9.59 -14.37
N SER A 39 -1.43 -9.28 -13.38
CA SER A 39 -1.54 -10.07 -12.15
C SER A 39 -2.21 -11.42 -12.37
N HIS A 40 -1.63 -12.46 -11.78
CA HIS A 40 -2.23 -13.78 -11.61
C HIS A 40 -2.79 -13.88 -10.18
N ASP A 41 -3.64 -14.88 -9.88
CA ASP A 41 -4.31 -14.98 -8.57
C ASP A 41 -3.35 -15.02 -7.37
N GLY A 42 -2.13 -15.54 -7.57
CA GLY A 42 -1.06 -15.59 -6.56
C GLY A 42 -0.05 -14.44 -6.61
N SER A 43 -0.25 -13.41 -7.45
CA SER A 43 0.68 -12.28 -7.51
C SER A 43 0.70 -11.49 -6.20
N ASP A 44 1.85 -10.96 -5.83
CA ASP A 44 1.97 -10.11 -4.65
C ASP A 44 1.22 -8.77 -4.86
N LEU A 45 0.90 -8.08 -3.77
CA LEU A 45 0.39 -6.72 -3.81
C LEU A 45 1.46 -5.75 -3.33
N ASP A 46 2.02 -4.99 -4.28
CA ASP A 46 3.01 -3.97 -3.99
C ASP A 46 2.34 -2.67 -3.54
N LEU A 47 2.71 -2.22 -2.35
CA LEU A 47 2.25 -0.98 -1.74
C LEU A 47 3.44 -0.08 -1.43
N VAL A 48 3.22 1.22 -1.57
CA VAL A 48 4.14 2.22 -1.03
C VAL A 48 3.42 3.08 0.00
N LEU A 49 4.10 3.27 1.12
CA LEU A 49 3.67 4.01 2.29
C LEU A 49 4.30 5.39 2.26
N ARG A 50 3.47 6.42 2.19
CA ARG A 50 3.88 7.83 2.10
C ARG A 50 3.46 8.54 3.38
N SER A 51 4.42 8.76 4.27
CA SER A 51 4.21 9.62 5.44
C SER A 51 3.83 11.04 5.02
N PRO A 52 3.11 11.80 5.84
CA PRO A 52 2.67 13.16 5.49
C PRO A 52 3.82 14.08 5.04
N GLU A 53 4.99 13.98 5.68
CA GLU A 53 6.19 14.74 5.35
C GLU A 53 7.17 14.01 4.42
N LEU A 54 6.80 12.83 3.90
CA LEU A 54 7.66 11.95 3.11
C LEU A 54 9.00 11.63 3.78
N ASN A 55 9.00 11.59 5.12
CA ASN A 55 10.11 11.15 5.94
C ASN A 55 10.04 9.65 6.21
N GLN A 56 11.14 9.07 6.69
CA GLN A 56 11.19 7.64 6.99
C GLN A 56 10.21 7.28 8.10
N ILE A 57 9.38 6.26 7.84
CA ILE A 57 8.52 5.67 8.84
C ILE A 57 9.42 4.89 9.83
N PRO A 58 9.17 4.97 11.15
CA PRO A 58 9.89 4.18 12.14
C PRO A 58 9.85 2.69 11.81
N VAL A 59 11.01 2.02 11.85
CA VAL A 59 11.13 0.59 11.52
C VAL A 59 10.21 -0.28 12.38
N SER A 60 10.01 0.08 13.65
CA SER A 60 9.07 -0.61 14.54
C SER A 60 7.64 -0.60 13.99
N LYS A 61 7.14 0.56 13.52
CA LYS A 61 5.80 0.65 12.93
C LYS A 61 5.68 -0.15 11.64
N LEU A 62 6.73 -0.18 10.82
CA LEU A 62 6.77 -1.01 9.61
C LEU A 62 6.74 -2.51 9.96
N ALA A 63 7.48 -2.93 10.99
CA ALA A 63 7.50 -4.31 11.46
C ALA A 63 6.14 -4.73 12.06
N ASP A 64 5.50 -3.86 12.85
CA ASP A 64 4.17 -4.10 13.40
C ASP A 64 3.12 -4.26 12.29
N LEU A 65 3.21 -3.43 11.23
CA LEU A 65 2.36 -3.54 10.06
C LEU A 65 2.61 -4.85 9.30
N ASP A 66 3.86 -5.19 9.00
CA ASP A 66 4.22 -6.44 8.29
C ASP A 66 3.70 -7.66 9.06
N LYS A 67 3.85 -7.68 10.39
CA LYS A 67 3.29 -8.72 11.25
C LYS A 67 1.77 -8.82 11.10
N ALA A 68 1.04 -7.69 11.19
CA ALA A 68 -0.42 -7.69 11.05
C ALA A 68 -0.90 -8.13 9.66
N LEU A 69 -0.16 -7.79 8.60
CA LEU A 69 -0.45 -8.25 7.25
C LEU A 69 -0.25 -9.77 7.12
N ARG A 70 0.84 -10.31 7.69
CA ARG A 70 1.13 -11.76 7.70
C ARG A 70 0.15 -12.58 8.53
N GLU A 71 -0.36 -12.02 9.63
CA GLU A 71 -1.36 -12.67 10.48
C GLU A 71 -2.79 -12.55 9.92
N SER A 72 -2.98 -11.77 8.85
CA SER A 72 -4.28 -11.60 8.20
C SER A 72 -4.70 -12.82 7.38
N THR A 73 -5.98 -12.92 7.03
CA THR A 73 -6.52 -13.98 6.17
C THR A 73 -6.49 -13.62 4.68
N ILE A 74 -5.69 -12.63 4.28
CA ILE A 74 -5.53 -12.24 2.89
C ILE A 74 -4.66 -13.31 2.18
N PRO A 75 -5.13 -13.95 1.09
CA PRO A 75 -4.52 -15.17 0.56
C PRO A 75 -3.34 -14.91 -0.39
N PHE A 76 -2.62 -13.79 -0.24
CA PHE A 76 -1.45 -13.42 -1.05
C PHE A 76 -0.55 -12.48 -0.26
N LEU A 77 0.72 -12.39 -0.67
CA LEU A 77 1.72 -11.54 -0.02
C LEU A 77 1.44 -10.06 -0.29
N ILE A 78 1.70 -9.23 0.71
CA ILE A 78 1.56 -7.78 0.64
C ILE A 78 2.91 -7.18 0.97
N GLU A 79 3.52 -6.53 0.00
CA GLU A 79 4.83 -5.90 0.09
C GLU A 79 4.65 -4.41 0.31
N ALA A 80 4.71 -3.97 1.58
CA ALA A 80 4.55 -2.56 1.93
C ALA A 80 5.91 -1.90 2.17
N ARG A 81 6.30 -0.98 1.27
CA ARG A 81 7.59 -0.27 1.34
C ARG A 81 7.43 1.19 1.74
N ASP A 82 8.35 1.68 2.53
CA ASP A 82 8.42 3.10 2.90
C ASP A 82 8.96 3.93 1.72
N TRP A 83 8.17 4.91 1.27
CA TRP A 83 8.53 5.82 0.18
C TRP A 83 9.90 6.47 0.40
N ALA A 84 10.17 6.94 1.61
CA ALA A 84 11.39 7.69 1.94
C ALA A 84 12.66 6.83 1.95
N ARG A 85 12.50 5.50 1.91
CA ARG A 85 13.61 4.53 1.83
C ARG A 85 13.83 3.99 0.42
N LEU A 86 12.89 4.24 -0.50
CA LEU A 86 13.02 3.81 -1.88
C LEU A 86 14.00 4.71 -2.64
N PRO A 87 14.85 4.13 -3.51
CA PRO A 87 15.66 4.91 -4.44
C PRO A 87 14.78 5.73 -5.43
N GLU A 88 15.31 6.84 -5.92
CA GLU A 88 14.56 7.79 -6.78
C GLU A 88 14.04 7.16 -8.09
N ASN A 89 14.75 6.19 -8.66
CA ASN A 89 14.28 5.50 -9.87
C ASN A 89 12.97 4.74 -9.62
N PHE A 90 12.77 4.18 -8.43
CA PHE A 90 11.50 3.54 -8.06
C PHE A 90 10.39 4.58 -7.92
N HIS A 91 10.70 5.78 -7.44
CA HIS A 91 9.71 6.85 -7.31
C HIS A 91 9.13 7.20 -8.69
N CYS A 92 9.98 7.37 -9.70
CA CYS A 92 9.57 7.66 -11.06
C CYS A 92 8.64 6.58 -11.65
N GLU A 93 8.97 5.30 -11.42
CA GLU A 93 8.16 4.17 -11.90
C GLU A 93 6.78 4.13 -11.23
N ILE A 94 6.73 4.32 -9.91
CA ILE A 94 5.50 4.29 -9.12
C ILE A 94 4.62 5.50 -9.46
N ILE A 95 5.19 6.70 -9.59
CA ILE A 95 4.43 7.91 -9.96
C ILE A 95 3.75 7.72 -11.32
N ARG A 96 4.43 7.06 -12.27
CA ARG A 96 3.93 6.82 -13.62
C ARG A 96 2.70 5.91 -13.65
N ASP A 97 2.64 4.89 -12.79
CA ASP A 97 1.51 3.97 -12.73
C ASP A 97 1.27 3.51 -11.28
N HIS A 98 0.29 4.13 -10.64
CA HIS A 98 -0.19 3.77 -9.31
C HIS A 98 -1.70 3.96 -9.17
N VAL A 99 -2.27 3.35 -8.14
CA VAL A 99 -3.63 3.57 -7.66
C VAL A 99 -3.57 3.99 -6.19
N VAL A 100 -4.20 5.10 -5.86
CA VAL A 100 -4.36 5.53 -4.46
C VAL A 100 -5.32 4.56 -3.75
N LEU A 101 -4.81 3.83 -2.76
CA LEU A 101 -5.58 2.91 -1.92
C LEU A 101 -6.14 3.62 -0.70
N LEU A 102 -5.28 4.38 0.00
CA LEU A 102 -5.64 5.29 1.08
C LEU A 102 -5.13 6.68 0.72
N GLY A 103 -6.02 7.67 0.72
CA GLY A 103 -5.63 9.06 0.47
C GLY A 103 -4.88 9.67 1.66
N PRO A 104 -4.31 10.88 1.47
CA PRO A 104 -3.67 11.61 2.56
C PRO A 104 -4.67 11.82 3.69
N SER A 105 -4.25 11.53 4.92
CA SER A 105 -5.05 11.80 6.12
C SER A 105 -4.98 13.30 6.41
N GLY A 106 -5.66 14.08 5.57
CA GLY A 106 -5.68 15.54 5.59
C GLY A 106 -7.11 16.04 5.54
N ARG A 107 -7.68 16.29 6.73
CA ARG A 107 -8.90 17.07 7.04
C ARG A 107 -9.95 17.17 5.92
N LEU A 108 -11.01 16.39 6.05
CA LEU A 108 -12.33 17.02 5.92
C LEU A 108 -12.44 18.01 7.10
N LYS A 109 -12.25 19.30 6.81
CA LYS A 109 -12.87 20.36 7.61
C LYS A 109 -14.37 20.32 7.34
#